data_AF-B1FTK1-F1
#
_entry.id   AF-B1FTK1-F1
#
_cell.length_a   1.000
_cell.length_b   1.000
_cell.length_c   1.000
_cell.angle_alpha   90.00
_cell.angle_beta   90.00
_cell.angle_gamma   90.00
#
_symmetry.space_group_name_H-M   'P 1'
#
loop_
_entity.id
_entity.type
_entity.pdbx_description
1 polymer ?
#
loop_
_entity_poly.entity_id
_entity_poly.type
_entity_poly.pdbx_seq_one_letter_code
_entity_poly.pdbx_strand_id
1 'polypeptide(L)' 'MLARGAFGAMTLITEYDAAGNRIRWLRLEPATDGRAVVLVEVDERKPGIHREMRYEITPSELIAVIRAHGVALTAVVVPT' A
#
# COMPACT_ATOMS: atom_id res chain seq x y z
N MET A 1 17.54 -20.19 -0.42
CA MET A 1 16.10 -19.88 -0.47
C MET A 1 15.92 -18.71 -1.44
N LEU A 2 15.24 -18.91 -2.57
CA LEU A 2 14.95 -17.81 -3.52
C LEU A 2 13.63 -17.16 -3.10
N ALA A 3 13.70 -16.13 -2.25
CA ALA A 3 12.55 -15.28 -2.01
C ALA A 3 12.34 -14.42 -3.25
N ARG A 4 11.18 -14.54 -3.90
CA ARG A 4 10.73 -13.57 -4.91
C ARG A 4 10.06 -12.42 -4.16
N GLY A 5 10.36 -11.19 -4.55
CA GLY A 5 9.82 -9.97 -3.94
C GLY A 5 8.30 -9.84 -4.09
N ALA A 6 7.78 -8.67 -3.73
CA ALA A 6 6.37 -8.34 -3.96
C ALA A 6 6.00 -8.49 -5.46
N PHE A 7 4.75 -8.84 -5.74
CA PHE A 7 4.22 -8.97 -7.10
C PHE A 7 2.80 -8.42 -7.16
N GLY A 8 2.48 -7.75 -8.27
CA GLY A 8 1.19 -7.09 -8.47
C GLY A 8 1.07 -5.76 -7.73
N ALA A 9 -0.03 -5.06 -7.94
CA ALA A 9 -0.31 -3.80 -7.26
C ALA A 9 -1.62 -3.92 -6.46
N MET A 10 -1.65 -3.34 -5.26
CA MET A 10 -2.83 -3.30 -4.40
C MET A 10 -3.24 -1.86 -4.16
N THR A 11 -4.45 -1.48 -4.60
CA THR A 11 -5.04 -0.19 -4.21
C THR A 11 -5.51 -0.28 -2.76
N LEU A 12 -4.96 0.57 -1.89
CA LEU A 12 -5.30 0.62 -0.47
C LEU A 12 -6.44 1.60 -0.20
N ILE A 13 -6.39 2.75 -0.87
CA ILE A 13 -7.38 3.82 -0.73
C ILE A 13 -7.71 4.36 -2.10
N THR A 14 -9.00 4.60 -2.33
CA THR A 14 -9.47 5.47 -3.41
C THR A 14 -10.49 6.44 -2.84
N GLU A 15 -10.26 7.73 -3.02
CA GLU A 15 -11.21 8.79 -2.67
C GLU A 15 -11.77 9.42 -3.94
N TYR A 16 -13.05 9.79 -3.87
CA TYR A 16 -13.79 10.40 -4.96
C TYR A 16 -14.38 11.74 -4.49
N ASP A 17 -14.51 12.69 -5.42
CA ASP A 17 -15.29 13.92 -5.18
C ASP A 17 -16.80 13.67 -5.31
N ALA A 18 -17.60 14.71 -5.09
CA ALA A 18 -19.06 14.64 -5.21
C ALA A 18 -19.55 14.37 -6.65
N ALA A 19 -18.71 14.60 -7.66
CA ALA A 19 -19.01 14.30 -9.06
C ALA A 19 -18.57 12.88 -9.47
N GLY A 20 -17.95 12.12 -8.56
CA GLY A 20 -17.46 10.76 -8.81
C GLY A 20 -16.08 10.71 -9.48
N ASN A 21 -15.35 11.83 -9.57
CA ASN A 21 -13.97 11.82 -10.05
C ASN A 21 -13.05 11.33 -8.95
N ARG A 22 -12.08 10.50 -9.29
CA ARG A 22 -11.04 10.07 -8.35
C ARG A 22 -10.12 11.25 -8.03
N ILE A 23 -9.99 11.59 -6.74
CA ILE A 23 -9.21 12.76 -6.28
C ILE A 23 -8.03 12.39 -5.39
N ARG A 24 -7.98 11.17 -4.86
CA ARG A 24 -6.82 10.64 -4.13
C ARG A 24 -6.78 9.13 -4.23
N TRP A 25 -5.59 8.55 -4.37
CA TRP A 25 -5.43 7.11 -4.25
C TRP A 25 -4.08 6.74 -3.70
N LEU A 26 -4.06 5.65 -2.93
CA LEU A 26 -2.85 5.04 -2.41
C LEU A 26 -2.72 3.64 -2.99
N ARG A 27 -1.56 3.32 -3.56
CA ARG A 27 -1.27 2.02 -4.15
C ARG A 27 0.03 1.46 -3.61
N LEU A 28 -0.01 0.19 -3.24
CA LEU A 28 1.15 -0.59 -2.85
C LEU A 28 1.65 -1.39 -4.05
N GLU A 29 2.93 -1.27 -4.39
CA GLU A 29 3.54 -1.84 -5.60
C GLU A 29 4.92 -2.43 -5.30
N PRO A 30 5.42 -3.40 -6.07
CA PRO A 30 6.80 -3.83 -5.97
C PRO A 30 7.76 -2.75 -6.49
N ALA A 31 8.90 -2.60 -5.82
CA ALA A 31 10.04 -1.92 -6.41
C ALA A 31 10.56 -2.70 -7.64
N THR A 32 11.14 -2.00 -8.60
CA THR A 32 11.63 -2.59 -9.86
C THR A 32 12.76 -3.60 -9.66
N ASP A 33 13.52 -3.46 -8.58
CA ASP A 33 14.59 -4.38 -8.20
C ASP A 33 14.10 -5.61 -7.41
N GLY A 34 12.81 -5.64 -7.07
CA GLY A 34 12.16 -6.71 -6.31
C GLY A 34 12.57 -6.79 -4.83
N ARG A 35 13.29 -5.80 -4.30
CA ARG A 35 13.80 -5.83 -2.91
C ARG A 35 12.91 -5.10 -1.93
N ALA A 36 12.08 -4.19 -2.42
CA ALA A 36 11.23 -3.35 -1.62
C ALA A 36 9.79 -3.32 -2.10
N VAL A 37 8.96 -2.69 -1.29
CA VAL A 37 7.59 -2.32 -1.59
C VAL A 37 7.52 -0.80 -1.62
N VAL A 38 6.83 -0.25 -2.61
CA VAL A 38 6.62 1.18 -2.79
C VAL A 38 5.16 1.50 -2.54
N LEU A 39 4.90 2.40 -1.59
CA LEU A 39 3.61 3.06 -1.43
C LEU A 39 3.62 4.32 -2.29
N VAL A 40 2.76 4.34 -3.30
CA VAL A 40 2.50 5.51 -4.15
C VAL A 40 1.24 6.19 -3.67
N GLU A 41 1.36 7.42 -3.22
CA GLU A 41 0.23 8.31 -2.92
C GLU A 41 0.11 9.33 -4.03
N VAL A 42 -1.08 9.40 -4.64
CA VAL A 42 -1.43 10.49 -5.56
C VAL A 42 -2.56 11.30 -4.96
N ASP A 43 -2.36 12.60 -4.88
CA ASP A 43 -3.31 13.59 -4.37
C ASP A 43 -3.62 14.64 -5.44
N GLU A 44 -4.88 14.66 -5.87
CA GLU A 44 -5.46 15.56 -6.86
C GLU A 44 -6.65 16.35 -6.29
N ARG A 45 -6.81 16.38 -4.95
CA ARG A 45 -7.94 17.06 -4.29
C ARG A 45 -7.99 18.56 -4.59
N LYS A 46 -6.84 19.16 -4.93
CA LYS A 46 -6.78 20.56 -5.39
C LYS A 46 -6.83 20.58 -6.93
N PRO A 47 -7.85 21.22 -7.54
CA PRO A 47 -7.97 21.29 -8.99
C PRO A 47 -6.70 21.80 -9.66
N GLY A 48 -6.26 21.11 -10.71
CA GLY A 48 -5.06 21.45 -11.49
C GLY A 48 -3.73 21.13 -10.79
N ILE A 49 -3.75 20.51 -9.61
CA ILE A 49 -2.54 20.05 -8.91
C ILE A 49 -2.53 18.54 -8.87
N HIS A 50 -1.48 17.96 -9.45
CA HIS A 50 -1.14 16.55 -9.29
C HIS A 50 0.08 16.43 -8.38
N ARG A 51 -0.10 15.77 -7.23
CA ARG A 51 0.99 15.48 -6.28
C ARG A 51 1.16 13.98 -6.16
N GLU A 52 2.27 13.46 -6.67
CA GLU A 52 2.69 12.08 -6.46
C GLU A 52 3.82 12.04 -5.41
N MET A 53 3.63 11.23 -4.37
CA MET A 53 4.65 10.90 -3.39
C MET A 53 4.90 9.39 -3.43
N ARG A 54 6.17 9.00 -3.31
CA ARG A 54 6.60 7.60 -3.34
C ARG A 54 7.41 7.31 -2.09
N TYR A 55 6.98 6.31 -1.33
CA TYR A 55 7.64 5.87 -0.11
C TYR A 55 8.08 4.42 -0.28
N GLU A 56 9.36 4.16 -0.06
CA GLU A 56 9.92 2.82 -0.19
C GLU A 56 10.16 2.22 1.20
N ILE A 57 9.85 0.93 1.34
CA ILE A 57 10.07 0.17 2.56
C ILE A 57 10.45 -1.27 2.22
N THR A 58 11.43 -1.83 2.93
CA THR A 58 11.76 -3.25 2.77
C THR A 58 10.67 -4.14 3.38
N PRO A 59 10.50 -5.39 2.93
CA PRO A 59 9.56 -6.32 3.56
C PRO A 59 9.81 -6.52 5.06
N SER A 60 11.08 -6.53 5.48
CA SER A 60 11.45 -6.66 6.90
C SER A 60 10.99 -5.46 7.73
N GLU A 61 11.18 -4.24 7.23
CA GLU A 61 10.73 -3.02 7.90
C GLU A 61 9.21 -2.94 7.93
N LEU A 62 8.55 -3.30 6.82
CA LEU A 62 7.09 -3.34 6.77
C LEU A 62 6.52 -4.30 7.80
N ILE A 63 7.09 -5.51 7.91
CA ILE A 63 6.70 -6.48 8.94
C ILE A 63 6.96 -5.93 10.35
N ALA A 64 8.09 -5.26 10.56
CA ALA A 64 8.40 -4.65 11.86
C ALA A 64 7.38 -3.57 12.23
N VAL A 65 7.00 -2.70 11.30
CA VAL A 65 5.98 -1.66 11.49
C VAL A 65 4.61 -2.28 11.78
N ILE A 66 4.20 -3.31 11.03
CA ILE A 66 2.92 -4.02 11.27
C ILE A 66 2.93 -4.68 12.65
N ARG A 67 4.04 -5.27 13.09
CA ARG A 67 4.16 -5.86 14.43
C ARG A 67 4.12 -4.80 15.54
N ALA A 68 4.69 -3.63 15.30
CA ALA A 68 4.73 -2.55 16.28
C ALA A 68 3.40 -1.78 16.40
N HIS A 69 2.66 -1.63 15.30
CA HIS A 69 1.49 -0.74 15.22
C HIS A 69 0.19 -1.41 14.80
N GLY A 70 0.25 -2.62 14.24
CA GLY A 70 -0.91 -3.41 13.86
C GLY A 70 -1.40 -4.33 14.97
N VAL A 71 -2.39 -5.15 14.65
CA VAL A 71 -2.93 -6.19 15.54
C VAL A 71 -2.77 -7.54 14.86
N ALA A 72 -2.18 -8.50 15.57
CA ALA A 72 -2.13 -9.87 15.10
C ALA A 72 -3.54 -10.48 15.15
N LEU A 73 -4.08 -10.84 13.98
CA LEU A 73 -5.34 -11.57 13.90
C LEU A 73 -5.07 -13.04 14.23
N THR A 74 -5.60 -13.51 15.35
CA THR A 74 -5.54 -14.95 15.69
C THR A 74 -6.72 -15.60 14.98
N ALA A 75 -6.47 -16.57 14.09
CA ALA A 75 -7.56 -17.31 13.47
C ALA A 75 -8.33 -18.06 14.55
N VAL A 76 -9.62 -17.73 14.74
CA VAL A 76 -10.52 -18.61 15.49
C VAL A 76 -10.76 -19.81 14.59
N VAL A 77 -10.14 -20.93 14.92
CA VAL A 77 -10.51 -22.22 14.33
C VAL A 77 -11.91 -22.52 14.83
N VAL A 78 -12.92 -22.31 13.99
CA VAL A 78 -14.27 -22.82 14.24
C VAL A 78 -14.20 -24.32 13.93
N PRO A 79 -14.35 -25.22 14.91
CA PRO A 79 -14.43 -26.64 14.62
C PRO A 79 -15.67 -26.90 13.76
N THR A 80 -15.45 -27.52 12.60
CA THR A 80 -16.48 -28.10 11.73
C THR A 80 -17.13 -29.31 12.37
#